data_AF-A0A841YTR6-F1
#
_entry.id   AF-A0A841YTR6-F1
#
_cell.length_a   1.000
_cell.length_b   1.000
_cell.length_c   1.000
_cell.angle_alpha   90.00
_cell.angle_beta   90.00
_cell.angle_gamma   90.00
#
_symmetry.space_group_name_H-M   'P 1'
#
loop_
_entity.id
_entity.type
_entity.pdbx_description
1 polymer ?
#
loop_
_entity_poly.entity_id
_entity_poly.type
_entity_poly.pdbx_seq_one_letter_code
_entity_poly.pdbx_strand_id
1 'polypeptide(L)'
;MARKMITDDFLIEEVKKTAKLLGRPPVGMSEYRYRYLASQRFGSWPQFLEEAGLHGQAEPSEGIEIRNRYIAEVHKIVDVLNRVPRSSDFDDMREVKYYFKSLSGLLEAAGLEKMSNGYWSKKFKEEEI
;
A
#
# COMPACT_ATOMS: atom_id res chain seq x y z
N MET A 1 -11.90 2.93 40.02
CA MET A 1 -12.21 2.67 38.60
C MET A 1 -11.16 1.73 38.04
N ALA A 2 -11.54 0.58 37.50
CA ALA A 2 -10.59 -0.36 36.90
C ALA A 2 -9.99 0.27 35.64
N ARG A 3 -8.65 0.46 35.62
CA ARG A 3 -7.92 0.81 34.40
C ARG A 3 -8.15 -0.36 33.44
N LYS A 4 -8.92 -0.15 32.38
CA LYS A 4 -9.16 -1.17 31.33
C LYS A 4 -7.78 -1.64 30.85
N MET A 5 -7.34 -2.81 31.29
CA MET A 5 -6.08 -3.38 30.83
C MET A 5 -6.27 -3.73 29.36
N ILE A 6 -5.41 -3.17 28.53
CA ILE A 6 -5.31 -3.57 27.13
C ILE A 6 -4.69 -4.96 27.13
N THR A 7 -5.44 -5.97 26.69
CA THR A 7 -4.97 -7.35 26.54
C THR A 7 -4.38 -7.55 25.15
N ASP A 8 -3.64 -8.64 24.98
CA ASP A 8 -3.03 -8.99 23.69
C ASP A 8 -4.10 -9.39 22.66
N ASP A 9 -5.12 -10.13 23.08
CA ASP A 9 -6.31 -10.43 22.27
C ASP A 9 -7.02 -9.17 21.78
N PHE A 10 -7.15 -8.15 22.66
CA PHE A 10 -7.75 -6.88 22.27
C PHE A 10 -6.92 -6.20 21.19
N LEU A 11 -5.59 -6.22 21.28
CA LEU A 11 -4.72 -5.63 20.26
C LEU A 11 -4.90 -6.34 18.91
N ILE A 12 -4.92 -7.68 18.90
CA ILE A 12 -5.11 -8.49 17.69
C ILE A 12 -6.47 -8.20 17.04
N GLU A 13 -7.55 -8.21 17.82
CA GLU A 13 -8.89 -7.95 17.30
C GLU A 13 -9.05 -6.51 16.80
N GLU A 14 -8.46 -5.54 17.49
CA GLU A 14 -8.55 -4.14 17.09
C GLU A 14 -7.74 -3.85 15.81
N VAL A 15 -6.57 -4.46 15.62
CA VAL A 15 -5.80 -4.29 14.38
C VAL A 15 -6.51 -4.95 13.19
N LYS A 16 -7.14 -6.11 13.38
CA LYS A 16 -7.96 -6.77 12.33
C LYS A 16 -9.15 -5.92 11.92
N LYS A 17 -9.86 -5.32 12.89
CA LYS A 17 -10.96 -4.39 12.60
C LYS A 17 -10.47 -3.17 11.84
N THR A 18 -9.36 -2.59 12.29
CA THR A 18 -8.73 -1.45 11.61
C THR A 18 -8.34 -1.82 10.17
N ALA A 19 -7.75 -3.00 9.96
CA ALA A 19 -7.38 -3.47 8.64
C ALA A 19 -8.59 -3.64 7.71
N LYS A 20 -9.69 -4.19 8.23
CA LYS A 20 -10.95 -4.32 7.48
C LYS A 20 -11.55 -2.98 7.09
N LEU A 21 -11.46 -1.96 7.95
CA LEU A 21 -11.96 -0.62 7.67
C LEU A 21 -11.12 0.10 6.60
N LEU A 22 -9.81 -0.11 6.62
CA LEU A 22 -8.88 0.50 5.66
C LEU A 22 -8.75 -0.31 4.36
N GLY A 23 -9.24 -1.56 4.32
CA GLY A 23 -8.97 -2.49 3.22
C GLY A 23 -7.52 -3.01 3.16
N ARG A 24 -6.67 -2.61 4.12
CA ARG A 24 -5.27 -2.96 4.26
C ARG A 24 -4.82 -2.83 5.72
N PRO A 25 -3.74 -3.48 6.16
CA PRO A 25 -3.17 -3.26 7.49
C PRO A 25 -2.76 -1.80 7.72
N PRO A 26 -2.91 -1.29 8.96
CA PRO A 26 -2.48 0.06 9.28
C PRO A 26 -0.95 0.17 9.20
N VAL A 27 -0.43 1.27 8.65
CA VAL A 27 1.02 1.42 8.41
C VAL A 27 1.72 2.31 9.45
N GLY A 28 0.97 2.99 10.33
CA GLY A 28 1.55 3.94 11.27
C GLY A 28 0.69 4.24 12.49
N MET A 29 1.23 5.05 13.40
CA MET A 29 0.55 5.45 14.65
C MET A 29 -0.72 6.26 14.41
N SER A 30 -0.79 7.01 13.30
CA SER A 30 -1.96 7.79 12.92
C SER A 30 -3.17 6.91 12.56
N GLU A 31 -2.92 5.70 12.08
CA GLU A 31 -3.96 4.73 11.70
C GLU A 31 -4.23 3.73 12.82
N TYR A 32 -3.24 3.44 13.67
CA TYR A 32 -3.38 2.53 14.79
C TYR A 32 -2.68 3.05 16.05
N ARG A 33 -3.48 3.58 16.98
CA ARG A 33 -3.01 4.23 18.20
C ARG A 33 -2.18 3.33 19.14
N TYR A 34 -2.35 2.01 19.05
CA TYR A 34 -1.64 1.05 19.90
C TYR A 34 -0.37 0.49 19.26
N ARG A 35 0.09 1.03 18.12
CA ARG A 35 1.26 0.53 17.38
C ARG A 35 2.49 0.32 18.26
N TYR A 36 2.82 1.29 19.09
CA TYR A 36 3.98 1.21 19.99
C TYR A 36 3.81 0.08 21.01
N LEU A 37 2.66 0.05 21.70
CA LEU A 37 2.35 -0.96 22.70
C LEU A 37 2.37 -2.37 22.10
N ALA A 38 1.76 -2.56 20.93
CA ALA A 38 1.77 -3.82 20.21
C ALA A 38 3.19 -4.25 19.82
N SER A 39 3.99 -3.33 19.28
CA SER A 39 5.39 -3.63 18.94
C SER A 39 6.22 -4.03 20.17
N GLN A 40 5.98 -3.40 21.32
CA GLN A 40 6.70 -3.75 22.55
C GLN A 40 6.32 -5.14 23.08
N ARG A 41 5.05 -5.53 22.97
CA ARG A 41 4.57 -6.81 23.53
C ARG A 41 4.88 -8.00 22.63
N PHE A 42 4.78 -7.81 21.32
CA PHE A 42 4.95 -8.86 20.32
C PHE A 42 6.34 -8.81 19.66
N GLY A 43 7.29 -8.04 20.23
CA GLY A 43 8.67 -7.90 19.75
C GLY A 43 8.85 -6.86 18.65
N SER A 44 7.97 -6.82 17.66
CA SER A 44 8.00 -5.81 16.61
C SER A 44 6.64 -5.60 15.93
N TRP A 45 6.50 -4.52 15.16
CA TRP A 45 5.27 -4.27 14.41
C TRP A 45 4.97 -5.34 13.35
N PRO A 46 5.95 -5.82 12.54
CA PRO A 46 5.70 -6.91 11.60
C PRO A 46 5.28 -8.21 12.29
N GLN A 47 5.96 -8.60 13.37
CA GLN A 47 5.59 -9.80 14.15
C GLN A 47 4.17 -9.70 14.71
N PHE A 48 3.78 -8.53 15.23
CA PHE A 48 2.40 -8.30 15.67
C PHE A 48 1.38 -8.46 14.54
N LEU A 49 1.68 -7.97 13.33
CA LEU A 49 0.79 -8.15 12.18
C LEU A 49 0.69 -9.63 11.80
N GLU A 50 1.79 -10.37 11.79
CA GLU A 50 1.82 -11.81 11.51
C GLU A 50 0.95 -12.60 12.50
N GLU A 51 1.03 -12.30 13.80
CA GLU A 51 0.17 -12.89 14.84
C GLU A 51 -1.32 -12.56 14.61
N ALA A 52 -1.62 -11.43 13.98
CA ALA A 52 -2.97 -11.07 13.56
C ALA A 52 -3.38 -11.66 12.21
N GLY A 53 -2.52 -12.44 11.53
CA GLY A 53 -2.74 -12.95 10.18
C GLY A 53 -2.70 -11.87 9.10
N LEU A 54 -2.02 -10.76 9.37
CA LEU A 54 -1.88 -9.61 8.49
C LEU A 54 -0.42 -9.48 8.03
N HIS A 55 -0.21 -8.88 6.86
CA HIS A 55 1.13 -8.67 6.30
C HIS A 55 1.36 -7.21 5.94
N GLY A 56 2.60 -6.74 6.04
CA GLY A 56 2.96 -5.35 5.72
C GLY A 56 2.90 -5.00 4.21
N GLN A 57 2.71 -6.01 3.35
CA GLN A 57 2.59 -5.87 1.91
C GLN A 57 1.47 -6.78 1.43
N ALA A 58 0.75 -6.33 0.38
CA ALA A 58 -0.30 -7.14 -0.22
C ALA A 58 0.31 -8.20 -1.14
N GLU A 59 -0.28 -9.40 -1.15
CA GLU A 59 0.07 -10.40 -2.15
C GLU A 59 -0.32 -9.92 -3.56
N PRO A 60 0.34 -10.41 -4.63
CA PRO A 60 0.02 -10.00 -6.00
C PRO A 60 -1.44 -10.24 -6.40
N SER A 61 -2.07 -11.28 -5.84
CA SER A 61 -3.48 -11.63 -6.05
C SER A 61 -4.45 -10.86 -5.15
N GLU A 62 -3.96 -10.11 -4.17
CA GLU A 62 -4.80 -9.34 -3.26
C GLU A 62 -5.20 -8.00 -3.88
N GLY A 63 -6.46 -7.59 -3.65
CA GLY A 63 -6.94 -6.26 -4.01
C GLY A 63 -6.89 -5.97 -5.52
N ILE A 64 -7.20 -6.96 -6.37
CA ILE A 64 -7.13 -6.84 -7.84
C ILE A 64 -7.88 -5.60 -8.34
N GLU A 65 -9.08 -5.33 -7.82
CA GLU A 65 -9.87 -4.15 -8.20
C GLU A 65 -9.16 -2.83 -7.85
N ILE A 66 -8.54 -2.75 -6.66
CA ILE A 66 -7.79 -1.58 -6.21
C ILE A 66 -6.52 -1.39 -7.06
N ARG A 67 -5.82 -2.48 -7.37
CA ARG A 67 -4.66 -2.47 -8.26
C ARG A 67 -5.04 -1.92 -9.63
N ASN A 68 -6.12 -2.44 -10.22
CA ASN A 68 -6.62 -2.00 -11.52
C ASN A 68 -7.04 -0.54 -11.51
N ARG A 69 -7.67 -0.05 -10.42
CA ARG A 69 -8.01 1.36 -10.27
C ARG A 69 -6.76 2.26 -10.33
N TYR A 70 -5.71 1.92 -9.59
CA TYR A 70 -4.46 2.71 -9.61
C TYR A 70 -3.74 2.65 -10.97
N ILE A 71 -3.74 1.49 -11.62
CA ILE A 71 -3.18 1.36 -12.99
C ILE A 71 -3.96 2.25 -13.97
N ALA A 72 -5.29 2.25 -13.91
CA ALA A 72 -6.13 3.12 -14.74
C ALA A 72 -5.87 4.62 -14.45
N GLU A 73 -5.63 4.98 -13.19
CA GLU A 73 -5.28 6.36 -12.81
C GLU A 73 -3.92 6.79 -13.38
N VAL A 74 -2.92 5.90 -13.37
CA VAL A 74 -1.64 6.14 -14.06
C VAL A 74 -1.87 6.44 -15.53
N HIS A 75 -2.64 5.60 -16.23
CA HIS A 75 -2.94 5.82 -17.65
C HIS A 75 -3.64 7.17 -17.88
N LYS A 76 -4.64 7.49 -17.07
CA LYS A 76 -5.36 8.79 -17.16
C LYS A 76 -4.42 9.98 -17.00
N ILE A 77 -3.52 9.96 -16.03
CA ILE A 77 -2.56 11.05 -15.82
C ILE A 77 -1.62 11.19 -17.02
N VAL A 78 -1.11 10.07 -17.54
CA VAL A 78 -0.22 10.09 -18.71
C VAL A 78 -0.95 10.61 -19.94
N ASP A 79 -2.20 10.19 -20.18
CA ASP A 79 -2.97 10.57 -21.36
C ASP A 79 -3.46 12.01 -21.30
N VAL A 80 -3.90 12.48 -20.13
CA VAL A 80 -4.51 13.81 -19.96
C VAL A 80 -3.46 14.88 -19.69
N LEU A 81 -2.47 14.59 -18.84
CA LEU A 81 -1.46 15.58 -18.43
C LEU A 81 -0.13 15.44 -19.18
N ASN A 82 -0.03 14.46 -20.08
CA ASN A 82 1.16 14.17 -20.89
C ASN A 82 2.45 14.08 -20.05
N ARG A 83 2.36 13.49 -18.85
CA ARG A 83 3.47 13.31 -17.92
C ARG A 83 3.30 12.06 -17.07
N VAL A 84 4.40 11.61 -16.49
CA VAL A 84 4.41 10.50 -15.52
C VAL A 84 3.79 10.96 -14.19
N PRO A 85 2.97 10.13 -13.53
CA PRO A 85 2.45 10.41 -12.19
C PRO A 85 3.56 10.62 -11.16
N ARG A 86 3.28 11.50 -10.19
CA ARG A 86 4.08 11.80 -9.00
C ARG A 86 3.29 11.39 -7.77
N SER A 87 3.96 11.29 -6.63
CA SER A 87 3.31 10.92 -5.36
C SER A 87 2.13 11.82 -4.98
N SER A 88 2.13 13.09 -5.41
CA SER A 88 1.04 14.04 -5.13
C SER A 88 -0.21 13.84 -5.98
N ASP A 89 -0.14 13.00 -7.02
CA ASP A 89 -1.28 12.74 -7.90
C ASP A 89 -2.24 11.69 -7.31
N PHE A 90 -1.80 10.95 -6.29
CA PHE A 90 -2.57 9.90 -5.66
C PHE A 90 -3.10 10.36 -4.30
N ASP A 91 -4.32 9.92 -3.98
CA ASP A 91 -5.03 10.21 -2.75
C ASP A 91 -4.39 9.58 -1.51
N ASP A 92 -3.97 8.32 -1.60
CA ASP A 92 -3.30 7.58 -0.53
C ASP A 92 -2.06 6.84 -1.04
N MET A 93 -0.91 7.49 -0.93
CA MET A 93 0.38 6.88 -1.22
C MET A 93 0.72 5.67 -0.34
N ARG A 94 0.04 5.46 0.79
CA ARG A 94 0.23 4.28 1.65
C ARG A 94 -0.43 3.06 1.02
N GLU A 95 -1.56 3.24 0.37
CA GLU A 95 -2.26 2.18 -0.37
C GLU A 95 -1.44 1.77 -1.61
N VAL A 96 -0.90 2.75 -2.35
CA VAL A 96 0.06 2.48 -3.44
C VAL A 96 1.25 1.67 -2.95
N LYS A 97 1.86 2.06 -1.82
CA LYS A 97 2.98 1.31 -1.23
C LYS A 97 2.58 -0.08 -0.75
N TYR A 98 1.36 -0.26 -0.25
CA TYR A 98 0.88 -1.54 0.23
C TYR A 98 0.71 -2.55 -0.91
N TYR A 99 0.04 -2.16 -1.99
CA TYR A 99 -0.21 -3.05 -3.13
C TYR A 99 1.01 -3.17 -4.06
N PHE A 100 1.71 -2.08 -4.35
CA PHE A 100 2.77 -2.05 -5.38
C PHE A 100 4.18 -1.96 -4.83
N LYS A 101 4.36 -1.94 -3.50
CA LYS A 101 5.64 -1.74 -2.78
C LYS A 101 6.24 -0.35 -2.95
N SER A 102 6.06 0.28 -4.11
CA SER A 102 6.55 1.63 -4.44
C SER A 102 5.76 2.25 -5.59
N LEU A 103 5.93 3.56 -5.80
CA LEU A 103 5.41 4.22 -7.01
C LEU A 103 6.00 3.60 -8.28
N SER A 104 7.31 3.30 -8.29
CA SER A 104 7.96 2.62 -9.42
C SER A 104 7.28 1.29 -9.75
N GLY A 105 6.93 0.49 -8.74
CA GLY A 105 6.22 -0.77 -8.94
C GLY A 105 4.82 -0.59 -9.52
N LEU A 106 4.13 0.51 -9.19
CA LEU A 106 2.86 0.88 -9.83
C LEU A 106 3.07 1.28 -11.30
N LEU A 107 4.10 2.08 -11.59
CA LEU A 107 4.41 2.49 -12.97
C LEU A 107 4.78 1.29 -13.84
N GLU A 108 5.58 0.36 -13.32
CA GLU A 108 5.90 -0.93 -13.98
C GLU A 108 4.64 -1.75 -14.22
N ALA A 109 3.76 -1.88 -13.23
CA ALA A 109 2.49 -2.59 -13.38
C ALA A 109 1.56 -1.95 -14.42
N ALA A 110 1.66 -0.63 -14.61
CA ALA A 110 0.97 0.10 -15.67
C ALA A 110 1.69 0.04 -17.03
N GLY A 111 2.77 -0.73 -17.16
CA GLY A 111 3.50 -0.93 -18.41
C GLY A 111 4.41 0.24 -18.81
N LEU A 112 4.75 1.12 -17.86
CA LEU A 112 5.77 2.15 -18.09
C LEU A 112 7.15 1.55 -17.84
N GLU A 113 8.13 2.00 -18.61
CA GLU A 113 9.52 1.54 -18.49
C GLU A 113 10.42 2.66 -17.98
N LYS A 114 11.33 2.27 -17.09
CA LYS A 114 12.38 3.15 -16.58
C LYS A 114 13.52 3.20 -17.60
N MET A 115 13.70 4.36 -18.21
CA MET A 115 14.78 4.62 -19.17
C MET A 115 16.14 4.73 -18.47
N SER A 116 17.22 4.58 -19.25
CA SER A 116 18.61 4.68 -18.77
C SER A 116 18.95 6.05 -18.18
N ASN A 117 18.28 7.11 -18.63
CA ASN A 117 18.40 8.47 -18.09
C ASN A 117 17.62 8.69 -16.77
N GLY A 118 16.98 7.65 -16.24
CA GLY A 118 16.21 7.68 -14.99
C GLY A 118 14.76 8.16 -15.12
N TYR A 119 14.33 8.60 -16.31
CA TYR A 119 12.95 9.01 -16.58
C TYR A 119 12.07 7.80 -16.93
N TRP A 120 10.76 7.95 -16.79
CA TRP A 120 9.79 6.91 -17.17
C TRP A 120 9.10 7.29 -18.48
N SER A 121 8.79 6.29 -19.30
CA SER A 121 8.08 6.49 -20.57
C SER A 121 7.12 5.33 -20.85
N LYS A 122 6.13 5.56 -21.73
CA LYS A 122 5.34 4.46 -22.29
C LYS A 122 6.27 3.56 -23.09
N LYS A 123 6.13 2.25 -22.93
CA LYS A 123 6.73 1.30 -23.86
C LYS A 123 6.12 1.55 -25.25
N PHE A 124 6.88 2.17 -26.15
CA PHE A 124 6.51 2.15 -27.55
C PHE A 124 6.70 0.69 -28.00
N LYS A 125 5.59 -0.01 -28.25
CA LYS A 125 5.68 -1.22 -29.06
C LYS A 125 6.03 -0.73 -30.47
N GLU A 126 7.24 -1.02 -30.93
CA GLU A 126 7.60 -0.94 -32.35
C GLU A 126 6.80 -2.01 -33.11
N GLU A 127 5.50 -1.82 -33.28
CA GLU A 127 4.68 -2.56 -34.23
C GLU A 127 3.64 -1.58 -34.77
N GLU A 128 3.94 -0.99 -35.94
CA GLU A 128 3.11 -0.98 -37.16
C GLU A 128 3.81 -0.08 -38.20
N ILE A 129 4.72 -0.67 -38.99
CA ILE A 129 5.01 -0.28 -40.38
C ILE A 129 4.43 -1.38 -41.26
#